data_AF-A0A9W9SDY7-F1
#
_entry.id   AF-A0A9W9SDY7-F1
#
_cell.length_a   1.000
_cell.length_b   1.000
_cell.length_c   1.000
_cell.angle_alpha   90.00
_cell.angle_beta   90.00
_cell.angle_gamma   90.00
#
_symmetry.space_group_name_H-M   'P 1'
#
loop_
_entity.id
_entity.type
_entity.pdbx_description
1 polymer ?
#
loop_
_entity_poly.entity_id
_entity_poly.type
_entity_poly.pdbx_seq_one_letter_code
_entity_poly.pdbx_strand_id
1 'polypeptide(L)'
;MPRASITYSFEHSLTGDARAFIHAVAKILEGTRGIRLEECSIEDRNPSQTLLYLTQESHISPPGPGCSIVTNIDAFITHLSNELDAGGSPADASTLRYVLDLCYTETERGGLGFSEAGCIDWSLSQMQLQHLQDLLEAWLESLNSAESGRCLPAPLSVKASATRPMTLAEKILAHHAFSLPSAHGLKSGDFVRTSVDWIVASELSWVVGHFIIPLSVDEDFQSEDCAS
;
A
#
# COMPACT_ATOMS: atom_id res chain seq x y z
N MET A 1 23.10 -5.22 1.12
CA MET A 1 21.97 -6.08 0.73
C MET A 1 21.89 -6.05 -0.80
N PRO A 2 22.07 -7.17 -1.51
CA PRO A 2 21.97 -7.17 -2.96
C PRO A 2 20.52 -6.85 -3.34
N ARG A 3 20.33 -5.80 -4.12
CA ARG A 3 19.01 -5.27 -4.48
C ARG A 3 18.41 -6.14 -5.58
N ALA A 4 17.16 -6.52 -5.39
CA ALA A 4 16.44 -7.42 -6.28
C ALA A 4 16.11 -6.70 -7.59
N SER A 5 16.58 -7.25 -8.71
CA SER A 5 16.05 -6.95 -10.03
C SER A 5 15.03 -8.04 -10.39
N ILE A 6 13.77 -7.66 -10.53
CA ILE A 6 12.70 -8.62 -10.88
C ILE A 6 12.59 -8.64 -12.40
N THR A 7 12.68 -9.83 -13.00
CA THR A 7 12.59 -10.00 -14.46
C THR A 7 11.30 -10.71 -14.83
N TYR A 8 10.42 -10.03 -15.54
CA TYR A 8 9.20 -10.62 -16.08
C TYR A 8 9.38 -10.99 -17.55
N SER A 9 8.94 -12.19 -17.92
CA SER A 9 8.74 -12.59 -19.32
C SER A 9 7.26 -12.87 -19.55
N PHE A 10 6.69 -12.32 -20.62
CA PHE A 10 5.31 -12.56 -21.00
C PHE A 10 5.24 -13.61 -22.11
N GLU A 11 4.33 -14.58 -21.98
CA GLU A 11 4.18 -15.69 -22.93
C GLU A 11 3.67 -15.21 -24.31
N HIS A 12 2.96 -14.08 -24.33
CA HIS A 12 2.37 -13.48 -25.52
C HIS A 12 2.68 -11.98 -25.60
N SER A 13 2.55 -11.42 -26.81
CA SER A 13 2.64 -9.97 -27.01
C SER A 13 1.55 -9.27 -26.19
N LEU A 14 1.95 -8.47 -25.21
CA LEU A 14 1.02 -7.67 -24.42
C LEU A 14 0.20 -6.73 -25.31
N THR A 15 -1.10 -6.61 -25.01
CA THR A 15 -1.95 -5.57 -25.61
C THR A 15 -1.46 -4.19 -25.18
N GLY A 16 -1.82 -3.15 -25.94
CA GLY A 16 -1.47 -1.77 -25.60
C GLY A 16 -1.97 -1.38 -24.21
N ASP A 17 -3.19 -1.79 -23.87
CA ASP A 17 -3.82 -1.51 -22.57
C ASP A 17 -3.14 -2.26 -21.42
N ALA A 18 -2.78 -3.53 -21.62
CA ALA A 18 -2.02 -4.30 -20.63
C ALA A 18 -0.66 -3.66 -20.35
N ARG A 19 0.03 -3.18 -21.39
CA ARG A 19 1.29 -2.46 -21.22
C ARG A 19 1.10 -1.15 -20.46
N ALA A 20 0.08 -0.38 -20.82
CA ALA A 20 -0.24 0.88 -20.13
C ALA A 20 -0.53 0.65 -18.64
N PHE A 21 -1.29 -0.41 -18.31
CA PHE A 21 -1.55 -0.83 -16.94
C PHE A 21 -0.26 -1.17 -16.18
N ILE A 22 0.63 -1.98 -16.76
CA ILE A 22 1.90 -2.34 -16.11
C ILE A 22 2.76 -1.10 -15.84
N HIS A 23 2.86 -0.17 -16.80
CA HIS A 23 3.56 1.09 -16.59
C HIS A 23 2.92 1.94 -15.50
N ALA A 24 1.58 1.96 -15.41
CA ALA A 24 0.88 2.70 -14.37
C ALA A 24 1.17 2.13 -12.98
N VAL A 25 1.08 0.81 -12.81
CA VAL A 25 1.43 0.13 -11.55
C VAL A 25 2.89 0.40 -11.18
N ALA A 26 3.81 0.28 -12.14
CA ALA A 26 5.21 0.60 -11.91
C ALA A 26 5.42 2.06 -11.47
N LYS A 27 4.70 3.01 -12.09
CA LYS A 27 4.79 4.43 -11.73
C LYS A 27 4.27 4.70 -10.31
N ILE A 28 3.20 4.01 -9.90
CA ILE A 28 2.68 4.08 -8.52
C ILE A 28 3.75 3.59 -7.55
N LEU A 29 4.41 2.46 -7.84
CA LEU A 29 5.48 1.90 -7.03
C LEU A 29 6.75 2.76 -7.04
N GLU A 30 7.07 3.42 -8.15
CA GLU A 30 8.16 4.39 -8.23
C GLU A 30 7.92 5.57 -7.30
N GLY A 31 6.71 6.14 -7.34
CA GLY A 31 6.33 7.28 -6.51
C GLY A 31 6.27 6.96 -5.02
N THR A 32 5.84 5.75 -4.66
CA THR A 32 5.63 5.37 -3.25
C THR A 32 6.85 4.71 -2.61
N ARG A 33 7.67 3.98 -3.38
CA ARG A 33 8.75 3.10 -2.88
C ARG A 33 10.08 3.21 -3.63
N GLY A 34 10.16 4.04 -4.67
CA GLY A 34 11.39 4.22 -5.47
C GLY A 34 11.76 3.01 -6.33
N ILE A 35 10.78 2.18 -6.68
CA ILE A 35 10.95 1.03 -7.58
C ILE A 35 10.79 1.52 -9.01
N ARG A 36 11.85 1.42 -9.82
CA ARG A 36 11.84 1.84 -11.24
C ARG A 36 11.58 0.65 -12.15
N LEU A 37 10.84 0.89 -13.23
CA LEU A 37 10.62 -0.09 -14.31
C LEU A 37 11.47 0.27 -15.53
N GLU A 38 12.27 -0.68 -16.01
CA GLU A 38 12.99 -0.58 -17.28
C GLU A 38 12.45 -1.65 -18.26
N GLU A 39 11.98 -1.22 -19.43
CA GLU A 39 11.58 -2.10 -20.53
C GLU A 39 12.80 -2.37 -21.43
N CYS A 40 13.10 -3.64 -21.70
CA CYS A 40 14.14 -4.01 -22.65
C CYS A 40 13.52 -4.76 -23.83
N SER A 41 13.70 -4.22 -25.03
CA SER A 41 13.44 -4.95 -26.26
C SER A 41 14.57 -5.95 -26.49
N ILE A 42 14.31 -7.25 -26.34
CA ILE A 42 15.29 -8.28 -26.70
C ILE A 42 15.38 -8.33 -28.23
N GLU A 43 16.38 -7.72 -28.83
CA GLU A 43 16.57 -7.78 -30.29
C GLU A 43 17.03 -9.16 -30.80
N ASP A 44 17.43 -10.10 -29.94
CA ASP A 44 18.12 -11.35 -30.36
C ASP A 44 17.48 -12.68 -29.91
N ARG A 45 16.36 -12.69 -29.18
CA ARG A 45 15.61 -13.91 -28.83
C ARG A 45 14.11 -13.66 -28.81
N ASN A 46 13.46 -14.19 -29.86
CA ASN A 46 12.01 -14.22 -30.08
C ASN A 46 11.28 -12.86 -29.97
N PRO A 47 10.77 -12.29 -31.08
CA PRO A 47 10.03 -11.02 -31.07
C PRO A 47 8.65 -11.09 -30.37
N SER A 48 8.33 -12.21 -29.71
CA SER A 48 7.04 -12.46 -29.07
C SER A 48 7.05 -12.29 -27.55
N GLN A 49 8.20 -11.98 -26.95
CA GLN A 49 8.36 -11.84 -25.50
C GLN A 49 8.77 -10.41 -25.13
N THR A 50 8.01 -9.78 -24.24
CA THR A 50 8.41 -8.53 -23.59
C THR A 50 9.17 -8.87 -22.31
N LEU A 51 10.34 -8.26 -22.08
CA LEU A 51 11.05 -8.33 -20.80
C LEU A 51 10.93 -7.02 -20.05
N LEU A 52 10.54 -7.11 -18.78
CA LEU A 52 10.46 -5.98 -17.86
C LEU A 52 11.34 -6.19 -16.65
N TYR A 53 12.13 -5.18 -16.31
CA TYR A 53 12.97 -5.15 -15.12
C TYR A 53 12.38 -4.16 -14.10
N LEU A 54 11.99 -4.64 -12.92
CA LEU A 54 11.79 -3.76 -11.77
C LEU A 54 13.10 -3.69 -11.00
N THR A 55 13.68 -2.51 -10.89
CA THR A 55 14.91 -2.27 -10.12
C THR A 55 14.64 -1.24 -9.03
N GLN A 56 15.10 -1.52 -7.82
CA GLN A 56 15.11 -0.54 -6.73
C GLN A 56 16.53 0.04 -6.63
N GLU A 57 16.69 1.37 -6.68
CA GLU A 57 18.01 2.03 -6.79
C GLU A 57 19.01 1.60 -5.70
N SER A 58 19.98 0.74 -6.03
CA SER A 58 21.36 1.10 -6.41
C SER A 58 22.16 -0.17 -6.78
N HIS A 59 22.95 -0.03 -7.84
CA HIS A 59 23.71 -1.06 -8.59
C HIS A 59 22.92 -1.85 -9.64
N ILE A 60 23.14 -1.44 -10.89
CA ILE A 60 22.91 -2.23 -12.10
C ILE A 60 23.97 -3.34 -12.09
N SER A 61 23.59 -4.55 -11.70
CA SER A 61 24.33 -5.77 -12.04
C SER A 61 23.49 -6.61 -12.99
N PRO A 62 24.12 -7.33 -13.93
CA PRO A 62 23.39 -8.16 -14.87
C PRO A 62 22.56 -9.23 -14.12
N PRO A 63 21.31 -9.48 -14.54
CA PRO A 63 20.39 -10.36 -13.84
C PRO A 63 20.91 -11.80 -13.80
N GLY A 64 20.87 -12.40 -12.61
CA GLY A 64 20.97 -13.85 -12.45
C GLY A 64 19.71 -14.56 -12.97
N PRO A 65 19.77 -15.87 -13.20
CA PRO A 65 18.73 -16.62 -13.90
C PRO A 65 17.52 -16.88 -12.99
N GLY A 66 16.55 -15.97 -13.00
CA GLY A 66 15.25 -16.14 -12.36
C GLY A 66 14.20 -15.38 -13.15
N CYS A 67 13.84 -15.88 -14.34
CA CYS A 67 12.81 -15.27 -15.17
C CYS A 67 11.50 -16.01 -14.92
N SER A 68 10.53 -15.33 -14.32
CA SER A 68 9.19 -15.89 -14.13
C SER A 68 8.35 -15.57 -15.35
N ILE A 69 7.75 -16.60 -15.94
CA ILE A 69 6.79 -16.45 -17.04
C ILE A 69 5.48 -15.99 -16.42
N VAL A 70 5.02 -14.81 -16.83
CA VAL A 70 3.75 -14.22 -16.42
C VAL A 70 2.73 -14.44 -17.52
N THR A 71 1.68 -15.18 -17.19
CA THR A 71 0.62 -15.56 -18.14
C THR A 71 -0.59 -14.63 -18.07
N ASN A 72 -0.89 -14.07 -16.90
CA ASN A 72 -2.07 -13.24 -16.64
C ASN A 72 -1.80 -12.15 -15.57
N ILE A 73 -2.80 -11.31 -15.27
CA ILE A 73 -2.67 -10.21 -14.31
C ILE A 73 -2.47 -10.74 -12.89
N ASP A 74 -3.11 -11.84 -12.50
CA ASP A 74 -2.87 -12.46 -11.19
C ASP A 74 -1.43 -12.91 -11.02
N ALA A 75 -0.88 -13.61 -12.01
CA ALA A 75 0.50 -14.08 -11.98
C ALA A 75 1.46 -12.90 -11.87
N PHE A 76 1.15 -11.79 -12.54
CA PHE A 76 1.91 -10.54 -12.44
C PHE A 76 1.89 -9.98 -11.01
N ILE A 77 0.70 -9.71 -10.46
CA ILE A 77 0.55 -9.09 -9.13
C ILE A 77 1.02 -10.04 -8.02
N THR A 78 0.76 -11.34 -8.14
CA THR A 78 1.21 -12.37 -7.19
C THR A 78 2.74 -12.47 -7.17
N HIS A 79 3.38 -12.50 -8.35
CA HIS A 79 4.82 -12.53 -8.41
C HIS A 79 5.44 -11.26 -7.85
N LEU A 80 4.91 -10.09 -8.23
CA LEU A 80 5.30 -8.80 -7.66
C LEU A 80 5.18 -8.79 -6.13
N SER A 81 4.07 -9.31 -5.58
CA SER A 81 3.86 -9.40 -4.14
C SER A 81 4.92 -10.27 -3.46
N ASN A 82 5.25 -11.43 -4.03
CA ASN A 82 6.26 -12.33 -3.48
C ASN A 82 7.66 -11.71 -3.50
N GLU A 83 7.98 -10.94 -4.53
CA GLU A 83 9.27 -10.24 -4.62
C GLU A 83 9.35 -9.07 -3.65
N LEU A 84 8.26 -8.31 -3.45
CA LEU A 84 8.21 -7.28 -2.41
C LEU A 84 8.39 -7.87 -1.02
N ASP A 85 7.77 -9.03 -0.76
CA ASP A 85 7.92 -9.77 0.49
C ASP A 85 9.39 -10.20 0.72
N ALA A 86 10.01 -10.77 -0.31
CA ALA A 86 11.43 -11.15 -0.29
C ALA A 86 12.38 -9.94 -0.20
N GLY A 87 11.97 -8.80 -0.76
CA GLY A 87 12.69 -7.52 -0.75
C GLY A 87 12.61 -6.76 0.58
N GLY A 88 11.85 -7.26 1.56
CA GLY A 88 11.71 -6.65 2.89
C GLY A 88 10.56 -5.64 2.99
N SER A 89 9.61 -5.67 2.06
CA SER A 89 8.38 -4.86 2.03
C SER A 89 7.12 -5.73 2.23
N PRO A 90 6.96 -6.42 3.38
CA PRO A 90 5.83 -7.32 3.60
C PRO A 90 4.48 -6.59 3.67
N ALA A 91 4.48 -5.32 4.09
CA ALA A 91 3.28 -4.49 4.11
C ALA A 91 2.74 -4.25 2.68
N ASP A 92 3.61 -3.83 1.76
CA ASP A 92 3.25 -3.63 0.36
C ASP A 92 2.78 -4.94 -0.29
N ALA A 93 3.49 -6.05 -0.03
CA ALA A 93 3.10 -7.37 -0.50
C ALA A 93 1.72 -7.80 0.01
N SER A 94 1.41 -7.54 1.28
CA SER A 94 0.09 -7.83 1.86
C SER A 94 -1.01 -6.98 1.22
N THR A 95 -0.73 -5.71 0.95
CA THR A 95 -1.66 -4.79 0.29
C THR A 95 -1.99 -5.26 -1.13
N LEU A 96 -0.99 -5.66 -1.92
CA LEU A 96 -1.23 -6.17 -3.27
C LEU A 96 -2.05 -7.47 -3.28
N ARG A 97 -1.76 -8.40 -2.36
CA ARG A 97 -2.54 -9.64 -2.20
C ARG A 97 -3.98 -9.34 -1.79
N TYR A 98 -4.17 -8.34 -0.93
CA TYR A 98 -5.51 -7.90 -0.52
C TYR A 98 -6.30 -7.25 -1.66
N VAL A 99 -5.64 -6.43 -2.49
CA VAL A 99 -6.28 -5.87 -3.69
C VAL A 99 -6.69 -6.97 -4.67
N LEU A 100 -5.86 -8.01 -4.86
CA LEU A 100 -6.26 -9.19 -5.63
C LEU A 100 -7.52 -9.86 -5.06
N ASP A 101 -7.60 -10.05 -3.74
CA ASP A 101 -8.79 -10.61 -3.09
C ASP A 101 -10.05 -9.74 -3.32
N LEU A 102 -9.90 -8.42 -3.28
CA LEU A 102 -10.99 -7.49 -3.62
C LEU A 102 -11.42 -7.57 -5.09
N CYS A 103 -10.52 -7.94 -6.00
CA CYS A 103 -10.89 -8.13 -7.41
C CYS A 103 -11.88 -9.27 -7.59
N TYR A 104 -11.71 -10.35 -6.83
CA TYR A 104 -12.61 -11.51 -6.82
C TYR A 104 -13.86 -11.31 -5.97
N THR A 105 -13.79 -10.40 -4.99
CA THR A 105 -14.92 -10.07 -4.14
C THR A 105 -16.05 -9.47 -4.98
N GLU A 106 -17.29 -9.90 -4.71
CA GLU A 106 -18.48 -9.40 -5.37
C GLU A 106 -18.63 -7.87 -5.21
N THR A 107 -19.19 -7.21 -6.21
CA THR A 107 -19.43 -5.76 -6.17
C THR A 107 -20.35 -5.35 -5.02
N GLU A 108 -21.32 -6.20 -4.66
CA GLU A 108 -22.20 -6.00 -3.50
C GLU A 108 -21.45 -5.98 -2.16
N ARG A 109 -20.25 -6.58 -2.12
CA ARG A 109 -19.37 -6.65 -0.96
C ARG A 109 -18.20 -5.65 -1.03
N GLY A 110 -18.25 -4.72 -1.99
CA GLY A 110 -17.24 -3.68 -2.16
C GLY A 110 -16.01 -4.10 -2.97
N GLY A 111 -16.06 -5.25 -3.66
CA GLY A 111 -15.03 -5.69 -4.60
C GLY A 111 -15.32 -5.28 -6.05
N LEU A 112 -14.51 -5.79 -7.00
CA LEU A 112 -14.68 -5.52 -8.44
C LEU A 112 -15.47 -6.61 -9.18
N GLY A 113 -15.70 -7.77 -8.56
CA GLY A 113 -16.51 -8.85 -9.12
C GLY A 113 -15.96 -9.46 -10.41
N PHE A 114 -14.63 -9.54 -10.57
CA PHE A 114 -13.98 -10.21 -11.71
C PHE A 114 -14.11 -11.74 -11.56
N SER A 115 -15.34 -12.27 -11.60
CA SER A 115 -15.68 -13.64 -11.18
C SER A 115 -15.77 -14.68 -12.32
N GLU A 116 -15.44 -14.35 -13.57
CA GLU A 116 -15.81 -15.22 -14.70
C GLU A 116 -14.90 -16.43 -14.94
N ALA A 117 -13.64 -16.44 -14.46
CA ALA A 117 -12.70 -17.53 -14.76
C ALA A 117 -11.76 -17.96 -13.61
N GLY A 118 -11.90 -17.39 -12.40
CA GLY A 118 -10.98 -17.64 -11.29
C GLY A 118 -9.55 -17.13 -11.53
N CYS A 119 -9.34 -16.38 -12.61
CA CYS A 119 -8.16 -15.57 -12.88
C CYS A 119 -8.56 -14.34 -13.71
N ILE A 120 -7.77 -13.28 -13.54
CA ILE A 120 -7.83 -11.98 -14.19
C ILE A 120 -6.84 -12.02 -15.36
N ASP A 121 -7.36 -12.13 -16.56
CA ASP A 121 -6.55 -12.16 -17.78
C ASP A 121 -6.29 -10.73 -18.32
N TRP A 122 -5.28 -10.61 -19.19
CA TRP A 122 -4.97 -9.39 -19.94
C TRP A 122 -6.08 -8.96 -20.91
N SER A 123 -7.12 -9.78 -21.08
CA SER A 123 -8.30 -9.48 -21.89
C SER A 123 -9.32 -8.56 -21.21
N LEU A 124 -9.05 -8.07 -20.00
CA LEU A 124 -9.89 -7.08 -19.33
C LEU A 124 -10.11 -5.86 -20.22
N SER A 125 -11.32 -5.29 -20.16
CA SER A 125 -11.60 -4.02 -20.83
C SER A 125 -10.77 -2.88 -20.22
N GLN A 126 -10.50 -1.83 -21.00
CA GLN A 126 -9.81 -0.63 -20.53
C GLN A 126 -10.43 -0.06 -19.24
N MET A 127 -11.75 -0.07 -19.12
CA MET A 127 -12.46 0.40 -17.93
C MET A 127 -12.18 -0.47 -16.70
N GLN A 128 -12.13 -1.79 -16.86
CA GLN A 128 -11.81 -2.70 -15.76
C GLN A 128 -10.34 -2.58 -15.32
N LEU A 129 -9.42 -2.43 -16.29
CA LEU A 129 -8.01 -2.15 -16.01
C LEU A 129 -7.83 -0.83 -15.25
N GLN A 130 -8.59 0.20 -15.61
CA GLN A 130 -8.58 1.48 -14.89
C GLN A 130 -9.09 1.32 -13.46
N HIS A 131 -10.21 0.63 -13.24
CA HIS A 131 -10.71 0.39 -11.87
C HIS A 131 -9.72 -0.40 -11.01
N LEU A 132 -9.04 -1.40 -11.59
CA LEU A 132 -7.98 -2.12 -10.90
C LEU A 132 -6.80 -1.22 -10.53
N GLN A 133 -6.38 -0.36 -11.46
CA GLN A 133 -5.34 0.63 -11.22
C GLN A 133 -5.72 1.60 -10.09
N ASP A 134 -6.93 2.15 -10.14
CA ASP A 134 -7.44 3.09 -9.12
C ASP A 134 -7.49 2.42 -7.74
N LEU A 135 -7.88 1.14 -7.69
CA LEU A 135 -7.91 0.37 -6.46
C LEU A 135 -6.50 0.13 -5.89
N LEU A 136 -5.55 -0.25 -6.74
CA LEU A 136 -4.14 -0.41 -6.35
C LEU A 136 -3.54 0.90 -5.81
N GLU A 137 -3.78 2.00 -6.52
CA GLU A 137 -3.32 3.33 -6.12
C GLU A 137 -3.91 3.75 -4.77
N ALA A 138 -5.22 3.61 -4.59
CA ALA A 138 -5.90 3.98 -3.36
C ALA A 138 -5.38 3.20 -2.14
N TRP A 139 -5.15 1.88 -2.28
CA TRP A 139 -4.66 1.05 -1.18
C TRP A 139 -3.18 1.30 -0.85
N LEU A 140 -2.34 1.51 -1.86
CA LEU A 140 -0.94 1.87 -1.63
C LEU A 140 -0.80 3.26 -1.00
N GLU A 141 -1.63 4.23 -1.41
CA GLU A 141 -1.64 5.56 -0.80
C GLU A 141 -2.20 5.53 0.63
N SER A 142 -3.19 4.68 0.91
CA SER A 142 -3.69 4.45 2.26
C SER A 142 -2.59 3.89 3.17
N LEU A 143 -1.81 2.92 2.69
CA LEU A 143 -0.66 2.38 3.42
C LEU A 143 0.37 3.48 3.71
N ASN A 144 0.72 4.30 2.72
CA ASN A 144 1.63 5.42 2.87
C ASN A 144 1.14 6.45 3.91
N SER A 145 -0.16 6.76 3.89
CA SER A 145 -0.80 7.63 4.89
C SER A 145 -0.74 7.03 6.30
N ALA A 146 -1.00 5.73 6.44
CA ALA A 146 -0.92 5.03 7.72
C ALA A 146 0.52 4.99 8.28
N GLU A 147 1.52 4.80 7.42
CA GLU A 147 2.94 4.84 7.80
C GLU A 147 3.37 6.25 8.22
N SER A 148 2.98 7.26 7.45
CA SER A 148 3.26 8.67 7.75
C SER A 148 2.61 9.11 9.07
N GLY A 149 1.40 8.62 9.38
CA GLY A 149 0.69 8.92 10.62
C GLY A 149 1.33 8.35 11.89
N ARG A 150 2.19 7.33 11.77
CA ARG A 150 2.91 6.71 12.91
C ARG A 150 4.16 7.47 13.31
N CYS A 151 4.68 8.35 12.47
CA CYS A 151 5.81 9.20 12.77
C CYS A 151 5.36 10.40 13.63
N LEU A 152 5.09 10.14 14.91
CA LEU A 152 4.85 11.21 15.87
C LEU A 152 6.11 12.09 15.96
N PRO A 153 5.98 13.42 15.90
CA PRO A 153 7.11 14.30 16.17
C PRO A 153 7.66 14.00 17.57
N ALA A 154 8.99 14.00 17.69
CA ALA A 154 9.66 13.68 18.95
C ALA A 154 9.09 14.56 20.09
N PRO A 155 8.85 13.99 21.28
CA PRO A 155 8.39 14.77 22.42
C PRO A 155 9.30 15.97 22.67
N LEU A 156 8.71 17.14 22.91
CA LEU A 156 9.49 18.32 23.25
C LEU A 156 10.26 18.05 24.56
N SER A 157 11.59 18.12 24.49
CA SER A 157 12.49 17.91 25.64
C SER A 157 12.27 18.92 26.76
N VAL A 158 11.79 20.12 26.43
CA VAL A 158 11.51 21.20 27.38
C VAL A 158 10.20 21.88 27.02
N LYS A 159 9.34 22.08 28.02
CA LYS A 159 8.14 22.90 27.91
C LYS A 159 8.56 24.36 27.66
N ALA A 160 8.20 24.92 26.51
CA ALA A 160 8.44 26.34 26.23
C ALA A 160 7.69 27.21 27.27
N SER A 161 8.35 28.22 27.84
CA SER A 161 7.81 29.03 28.96
C SER A 161 6.47 29.71 28.64
N ALA A 162 6.18 29.91 27.35
CA ALA A 162 4.96 30.53 26.86
C ALA A 162 3.81 29.54 26.54
N THR A 163 3.99 28.22 26.75
CA THR A 163 2.93 27.24 26.44
C THR A 163 1.81 27.26 27.47
N ARG A 164 0.59 27.50 26.98
CA ARG A 164 -0.65 27.50 27.77
C ARG A 164 -1.00 26.06 28.18
N PRO A 165 -1.59 25.84 29.38
CA PRO A 165 -2.26 24.58 29.68
C PRO A 165 -3.45 24.36 28.74
N MET A 166 -3.51 23.19 28.11
CA MET A 166 -4.60 22.76 27.23
C MET A 166 -5.36 21.59 27.85
N THR A 167 -6.66 21.53 27.60
CA THR A 167 -7.52 20.36 27.83
C THR A 167 -7.08 19.19 26.96
N LEU A 168 -7.55 17.97 27.27
CA LEU A 168 -7.25 16.80 26.45
C LEU A 168 -7.72 16.98 25.00
N ALA A 169 -8.93 17.50 24.79
CA ALA A 169 -9.46 17.76 23.46
C ALA A 169 -8.61 18.78 22.68
N GLU A 170 -8.24 19.90 23.31
CA GLU A 170 -7.35 20.90 22.71
C GLU A 170 -5.97 20.30 22.37
N LYS A 171 -5.43 19.39 23.20
CA LYS A 171 -4.17 18.68 22.91
C LYS A 171 -4.28 17.76 21.70
N ILE A 172 -5.35 16.96 21.61
CA ILE A 172 -5.62 16.07 20.48
C ILE A 172 -5.74 16.90 19.20
N LEU A 173 -6.57 17.95 19.21
CA LEU A 173 -6.73 18.82 18.05
C LEU A 173 -5.45 19.54 17.67
N ALA A 174 -4.65 20.00 18.65
CA ALA A 174 -3.37 20.65 18.38
C ALA A 174 -2.36 19.69 17.75
N HIS A 175 -2.44 18.40 18.10
CA HIS A 175 -1.58 17.36 17.56
C HIS A 175 -1.93 17.01 16.10
N HIS A 176 -3.22 16.95 15.75
CA HIS A 176 -3.67 16.64 14.39
C HIS A 176 -3.82 17.89 13.49
N ALA A 177 -3.49 19.07 14.00
CA ALA A 177 -3.54 20.31 13.26
C ALA A 177 -2.47 20.37 12.16
N PHE A 178 -2.85 20.70 10.93
CA PHE A 178 -1.91 21.05 9.86
C PHE A 178 -1.10 22.30 10.22
N SER A 179 -1.73 23.26 10.89
CA SER A 179 -1.08 24.45 11.41
C SER A 179 -1.81 24.96 12.64
N LEU A 180 -1.03 25.42 13.62
CA LEU A 180 -1.58 26.03 14.82
C LEU A 180 -1.77 27.54 14.60
N PRO A 181 -2.90 28.12 15.04
CA PRO A 181 -3.12 29.57 14.98
C PRO A 181 -2.20 30.35 15.95
N SER A 182 -1.61 29.67 16.95
CA SER A 182 -0.68 30.26 17.89
C SER A 182 0.39 29.25 18.32
N ALA A 183 1.62 29.73 18.50
CA ALA A 183 2.73 28.96 19.09
C ALA A 183 2.50 28.58 20.56
N HIS A 184 1.47 29.12 21.21
CA HIS A 184 1.19 28.95 22.63
C HIS A 184 0.20 27.81 22.91
N GLY A 185 -0.37 27.20 21.87
CA GLY A 185 -1.41 26.17 21.93
C GLY A 185 -2.78 26.67 21.45
N LEU A 186 -3.75 25.75 21.41
CA LEU A 186 -5.14 26.04 21.07
C LEU A 186 -5.94 26.54 22.27
N LYS A 187 -7.01 27.29 22.00
CA LYS A 187 -8.09 27.60 22.94
C LYS A 187 -9.46 27.42 22.27
N SER A 188 -10.50 27.27 23.08
CA SER A 188 -11.88 27.33 22.61
C SER A 188 -12.14 28.59 21.78
N GLY A 189 -12.75 28.40 20.61
CA GLY A 189 -13.02 29.47 19.63
C GLY A 189 -11.92 29.64 18.57
N ASP A 190 -10.78 28.95 18.70
CA ASP A 190 -9.78 28.90 17.63
C ASP A 190 -10.26 27.99 16.49
N PHE A 191 -9.96 28.39 15.25
CA PHE A 191 -10.18 27.59 14.06
C PHE A 191 -8.89 26.88 13.67
N VAL A 192 -8.96 25.57 13.51
CA VAL A 192 -7.83 24.71 13.15
C VAL A 192 -8.22 23.77 12.02
N ARG A 193 -7.30 23.53 11.08
CA ARG A 193 -7.48 22.53 10.03
C ARG A 193 -6.81 21.25 10.50
N THR A 194 -7.56 20.16 10.58
CA THR A 194 -7.08 18.84 10.97
C THR A 194 -7.44 17.84 9.87
N SER A 195 -6.58 16.87 9.60
CA SER A 195 -7.00 15.66 8.90
C SER A 195 -7.78 14.78 9.88
N VAL A 196 -8.82 14.12 9.39
CA VAL A 196 -9.59 13.14 10.17
C VAL A 196 -9.77 11.94 9.27
N ASP A 197 -9.28 10.80 9.72
CA ASP A 197 -9.63 9.52 9.11
C ASP A 197 -11.04 9.18 9.56
N TRP A 198 -11.99 9.31 8.63
CA TRP A 198 -13.37 8.92 8.86
C TRP A 198 -13.58 7.53 8.29
N ILE A 199 -14.20 6.66 9.09
CA ILE A 199 -14.71 5.38 8.62
C ILE A 199 -16.22 5.55 8.50
N VAL A 200 -16.76 5.52 7.28
CA VAL A 200 -18.21 5.40 7.08
C VAL A 200 -18.57 3.92 7.20
N ALA A 201 -19.15 3.59 8.34
CA ALA A 201 -19.77 2.30 8.59
C ALA A 201 -21.23 2.35 8.15
N SER A 202 -21.65 1.43 7.26
CA SER A 202 -23.07 1.15 7.03
C SER A 202 -23.71 0.59 8.31
N GLU A 203 -25.03 0.69 8.46
CA GLU A 203 -25.77 0.18 9.62
C GLU A 203 -25.51 -1.31 9.90
N LEU A 204 -25.07 -2.06 8.89
CA LEU A 204 -24.65 -3.47 8.99
C LEU A 204 -23.34 -3.69 9.77
N SER A 205 -22.48 -2.68 9.88
CA SER A 205 -21.19 -2.77 10.58
C SER A 205 -21.36 -2.89 12.10
N TRP A 206 -22.53 -2.48 12.62
CA TRP A 206 -22.83 -2.51 14.06
C TRP A 206 -23.45 -3.83 14.51
N VAL A 207 -23.87 -4.69 13.57
CA VAL A 207 -24.66 -5.90 13.88
C VAL A 207 -23.82 -7.18 13.88
N VAL A 208 -22.55 -7.15 13.50
CA VAL A 208 -21.71 -8.36 13.52
C VAL A 208 -20.64 -8.24 14.60
N GLY A 209 -20.98 -8.72 15.80
CA GLY A 209 -20.05 -8.98 16.90
C GLY A 209 -19.04 -10.10 16.62
N HIS A 210 -18.39 -10.06 15.45
CA HIS A 210 -17.31 -10.99 15.09
C HIS A 210 -16.36 -10.42 14.01
N PHE A 211 -16.07 -9.11 14.05
CA PHE A 211 -14.92 -8.56 13.35
C PHE A 211 -13.83 -8.24 14.37
N ILE A 212 -13.05 -9.27 14.73
CA ILE A 212 -11.83 -9.09 15.51
C ILE A 212 -10.77 -8.56 14.54
N ILE A 213 -10.43 -7.27 14.69
CA ILE A 213 -9.13 -6.77 14.24
C ILE A 213 -8.10 -7.42 15.19
N PRO A 214 -7.15 -8.24 14.72
CA PRO A 214 -6.09 -8.72 15.60
C PRO A 214 -5.16 -7.54 15.85
N LEU A 215 -5.42 -6.81 16.93
CA LEU A 215 -4.38 -6.04 17.59
C LEU A 215 -3.46 -7.08 18.25
N SER A 216 -2.31 -7.34 17.62
CA SER A 216 -1.20 -7.99 18.32
C SER A 216 -0.77 -7.06 19.45
N VAL A 217 -1.28 -7.33 20.65
CA VAL A 217 -0.77 -6.78 21.89
C VAL A 217 0.20 -7.83 22.43
N ASP A 218 1.49 -7.61 22.21
CA ASP A 218 2.54 -8.22 23.02
C ASP A 218 2.50 -7.54 24.41
N GLU A 219 1.85 -8.18 25.38
CA GLU A 219 1.99 -7.86 26.79
C GLU A 219 2.44 -9.09 27.56
N ASP A 220 3.77 -9.28 27.63
CA ASP A 220 4.40 -10.00 28.73
C ASP A 220 4.59 -9.03 29.90
N PHE A 221 3.61 -9.00 30.80
CA PHE A 221 3.75 -8.38 32.11
C PHE A 221 3.40 -9.42 33.19
N GLN A 222 4.41 -10.18 33.63
CA GLN A 222 4.30 -11.01 34.83
C GLN A 222 4.38 -10.11 36.07
N SER A 223 3.24 -9.91 36.72
CA SER A 223 3.13 -9.37 38.07
C SER A 223 2.93 -10.51 39.06
N GLU A 224 3.76 -10.48 40.10
CA GLU A 224 3.70 -11.26 41.33
C GLU A 224 2.30 -11.23 41.96
N ASP A 225 1.84 -12.38 42.47
CA ASP A 225 0.76 -12.46 43.44
C ASP A 225 1.26 -13.10 44.73
N CYS A 226 1.41 -12.26 45.75
CA CYS A 226 1.32 -12.65 47.16
C CYS A 226 -0.16 -12.80 47.53
N ALA A 227 -0.53 -13.94 48.13
CA ALA A 227 -1.19 -14.01 49.45
C ALA A 227 -1.87 -15.36 49.67
N SER A 228 -1.36 -16.14 50.63
CA SER A 228 -2.04 -16.46 51.89
C SER A 228 -1.09 -17.23 52.82
#